data_AF-A0A7K0L478-F1
#
_entry.id   AF-A0A7K0L478-F1
#
_cell.length_a   1.000
_cell.length_b   1.000
_cell.length_c   1.000
_cell.angle_alpha   90.00
_cell.angle_beta   90.00
_cell.angle_gamma   90.00
#
_symmetry.space_group_name_H-M   'P 1'
#
loop_
_entity.id
_entity.type
_entity.pdbx_description
1 polymer ?
#
loop_
_entity_poly.entity_id
_entity_poly.type
_entity_poly.pdbx_seq_one_letter_code
_entity_poly.pdbx_strand_id
1 'polypeptide(L)'
;MISAEVVGFIAGGLGIFFGVPQALRVRRLGHGRGVSLVSWTLQFGVAISWATYGLDAKSPSVLLTNLGAAVVNASVILAILKNNVKSISLLTIYAATLATLILILPSAVVSTLLIALVFAQSPQVVKSFQNIAAGKDSAVSVTALSVSSFSIFLWFIYAFMAEDSLIKVSASVAFSINAVIIALEIIGKRKRALDTA
;
A
#
# COMPACT_ATOMS: atom_id res chain seq x y z
N MET A 1 13.16 26.78 0.37
CA MET A 1 11.80 26.28 0.11
C MET A 1 11.85 24.76 0.13
N ILE A 2 10.90 24.08 0.78
CA ILE A 2 10.82 22.61 0.74
C ILE A 2 10.32 22.23 -0.66
N SER A 3 11.03 21.34 -1.37
CA SER A 3 10.61 20.84 -2.68
C SER A 3 9.56 19.74 -2.56
N ALA A 4 8.80 19.49 -3.64
CA ALA A 4 7.85 18.38 -3.69
C ALA A 4 8.56 17.06 -3.34
N GLU A 5 9.70 16.78 -3.98
CA GLU A 5 10.51 15.57 -3.74
C GLU A 5 10.83 15.30 -2.27
N VAL A 6 11.19 16.33 -1.49
CA VAL A 6 11.45 16.16 -0.05
C VAL A 6 10.20 15.67 0.68
N VAL A 7 9.04 16.25 0.36
CA VAL A 7 7.74 15.79 0.90
C VAL A 7 7.45 14.37 0.45
N GLY A 8 7.70 14.04 -0.82
CA GLY A 8 7.50 12.71 -1.38
C GLY A 8 8.39 11.64 -0.72
N PHE A 9 9.65 11.96 -0.42
CA PHE A 9 10.54 11.05 0.30
C PHE A 9 10.08 10.81 1.74
N ILE A 10 9.63 11.84 2.44
CA ILE A 10 9.07 11.70 3.80
C ILE A 10 7.80 10.85 3.74
N ALA A 11 6.90 11.15 2.80
CA ALA A 11 5.64 10.42 2.60
C ALA A 11 5.89 8.94 2.33
N GLY A 12 6.73 8.62 1.35
CA GLY A 12 7.06 7.25 0.99
C GLY A 12 7.88 6.51 2.05
N GLY A 13 8.80 7.19 2.73
CA GLY A 13 9.58 6.63 3.83
C GLY A 13 8.69 6.11 4.97
N LEU A 14 7.68 6.89 5.36
CA LEU A 14 6.67 6.47 6.35
C LEU A 14 5.88 5.23 5.87
N GLY A 15 5.51 5.20 4.58
CA GLY A 15 4.78 4.07 3.98
C GLY A 15 5.58 2.77 3.96
N ILE A 16 6.87 2.84 3.60
CA ILE A 16 7.77 1.68 3.56
C ILE A 16 7.98 1.11 4.97
N PHE A 17 8.16 1.98 5.98
CA PHE A 17 8.40 1.58 7.37
C PHE A 17 7.31 0.67 7.95
N PHE A 18 6.08 0.70 7.41
CA PHE A 18 5.00 -0.17 7.84
C PHE A 18 5.21 -1.64 7.41
N GLY A 19 5.78 -1.89 6.23
CA GLY A 19 5.98 -3.25 5.70
C GLY A 19 7.20 -3.98 6.27
N VAL A 20 8.22 -3.23 6.70
CA VAL A 20 9.52 -3.76 7.14
C VAL A 20 9.40 -4.65 8.40
N PRO A 21 8.70 -4.26 9.48
CA PRO A 21 8.57 -5.11 10.67
C PRO A 21 7.91 -6.45 10.37
N GLN A 22 6.93 -6.46 9.46
CA GLN A 22 6.23 -7.68 9.07
C GLN A 22 7.13 -8.63 8.28
N ALA A 23 7.95 -8.09 7.38
CA ALA A 23 8.98 -8.86 6.67
C ALA A 23 9.98 -9.51 7.64
N LEU A 24 10.47 -8.74 8.61
CA LEU A 24 11.38 -9.23 9.64
C LEU A 24 10.72 -10.30 10.52
N ARG A 25 9.44 -10.15 10.86
CA ARG A 25 8.70 -11.11 11.68
C ARG A 25 8.52 -12.46 10.98
N VAL A 26 8.11 -12.47 9.70
CA VAL A 26 7.96 -13.71 8.91
C VAL A 26 9.29 -14.45 8.80
N ARG A 27 10.38 -13.71 8.53
CA ARG A 27 11.74 -14.28 8.47
C ARG A 27 12.18 -14.88 9.79
N ARG A 28 11.95 -14.18 10.91
CA ARG A 28 12.28 -14.68 12.26
C ARG A 28 11.49 -15.94 12.64
N LEU A 29 10.21 -16.03 12.24
CA LEU A 29 9.36 -17.19 12.55
C LEU A 29 9.59 -18.39 11.64
N GLY A 30 10.26 -18.21 10.50
CA GLY A 30 10.52 -19.28 9.53
C GLY A 30 9.26 -19.84 8.85
N HIS A 31 8.10 -19.22 9.03
CA HIS A 31 6.83 -19.60 8.41
C HIS A 31 5.90 -18.39 8.19
N GLY A 32 5.07 -18.47 7.15
CA GLY A 32 4.09 -17.42 6.79
C GLY A 32 2.67 -17.60 7.35
N ARG A 33 2.44 -18.46 8.36
CA ARG A 33 1.10 -18.69 8.92
C ARG A 33 0.45 -17.36 9.35
N GLY A 34 -0.71 -17.03 8.76
CA GLY A 34 -1.44 -15.78 8.99
C GLY A 34 -1.13 -14.64 8.00
N VAL A 35 -0.24 -14.85 7.04
CA VAL A 35 0.18 -13.85 6.05
C VAL A 35 -0.25 -14.27 4.65
N SER A 36 -1.15 -13.51 4.02
CA SER A 36 -1.69 -13.83 2.69
C SER A 36 -0.67 -13.55 1.59
N LEU A 37 -0.11 -14.61 0.99
CA LEU A 37 0.78 -14.49 -0.16
C LEU A 37 0.15 -13.64 -1.28
N VAL A 38 -1.15 -13.82 -1.55
CA VAL A 38 -1.89 -13.06 -2.57
C VAL A 38 -1.85 -11.56 -2.29
N SER A 39 -2.09 -11.15 -1.05
CA SER A 39 -2.06 -9.74 -0.67
C SER A 39 -0.68 -9.11 -0.87
N TRP A 40 0.38 -9.83 -0.50
CA TRP A 40 1.76 -9.34 -0.73
C TRP A 40 2.14 -9.29 -2.20
N THR A 41 1.69 -10.27 -3.00
CA THR A 41 1.90 -10.25 -4.45
C THR A 41 1.16 -9.09 -5.11
N LEU A 42 -0.08 -8.78 -4.69
CA LEU A 42 -0.81 -7.61 -5.17
C LEU A 42 -0.10 -6.30 -4.79
N GLN A 43 0.33 -6.17 -3.53
CA GLN A 43 1.07 -4.97 -3.08
C GLN A 43 2.43 -4.83 -3.77
N PHE A 44 3.10 -5.93 -4.09
CA PHE A 44 4.28 -5.91 -4.95
C PHE A 44 3.94 -5.34 -6.33
N GLY A 45 2.86 -5.81 -6.95
CA GLY A 45 2.39 -5.29 -8.24
C GLY A 45 2.07 -3.80 -8.20
N VAL A 46 1.32 -3.34 -7.17
CA VAL A 46 1.01 -1.92 -6.95
C VAL A 46 2.29 -1.08 -6.85
N ALA A 47 3.27 -1.54 -6.06
CA ALA A 47 4.54 -0.85 -5.88
C ALA A 47 5.33 -0.78 -7.20
N ILE A 48 5.37 -1.86 -7.99
CA ILE A 48 6.01 -1.82 -9.31
C ILE A 48 5.30 -0.84 -10.24
N SER A 49 3.97 -0.86 -10.32
CA SER A 49 3.21 0.04 -11.19
C SER A 49 3.44 1.52 -10.85
N TRP A 50 3.45 1.88 -9.56
CA TRP A 50 3.76 3.24 -9.13
C TRP A 50 5.23 3.61 -9.30
N ALA A 51 6.17 2.67 -9.12
CA ALA A 51 7.59 2.92 -9.42
C ALA A 51 7.79 3.21 -10.91
N THR A 52 7.18 2.42 -11.79
CA THR A 52 7.24 2.66 -13.24
C THR A 52 6.58 3.98 -13.63
N TYR A 53 5.45 4.33 -13.01
CA TYR A 53 4.86 5.66 -13.18
C TYR A 53 5.82 6.78 -12.75
N GLY A 54 6.46 6.66 -11.59
CA GLY A 54 7.45 7.64 -11.11
C GLY A 54 8.65 7.79 -12.04
N LEU A 55 9.06 6.72 -12.72
CA LEU A 55 10.08 6.77 -13.76
C LEU A 55 9.62 7.60 -14.97
N ASP A 56 8.43 7.32 -15.50
CA ASP A 56 7.87 8.01 -16.66
C ASP A 56 7.57 9.49 -16.37
N ALA A 57 7.00 9.76 -15.19
CA ALA A 57 6.71 11.09 -14.68
C ALA A 57 7.94 11.87 -14.19
N LYS A 58 9.15 11.27 -14.26
CA LYS A 58 10.42 11.88 -13.80
C LYS A 58 10.36 12.38 -12.36
N SER A 59 9.73 11.60 -11.49
CA SER A 59 9.56 11.88 -10.06
C SER A 59 10.41 10.90 -9.23
N PRO A 60 11.64 11.27 -8.82
CA PRO A 60 12.52 10.44 -8.01
C PRO A 60 11.88 9.90 -6.73
N SER A 61 11.08 10.69 -6.01
CA SER A 61 10.48 10.27 -4.75
C SER A 61 9.44 9.17 -4.98
N VAL A 62 8.57 9.30 -5.98
CA VAL A 62 7.60 8.26 -6.33
C VAL A 62 8.33 6.99 -6.79
N LEU A 63 9.34 7.13 -7.66
CA LEU A 63 10.13 6.00 -8.15
C LEU A 63 10.82 5.24 -7.00
N LEU A 64 11.68 5.92 -6.25
CA LEU A 64 12.57 5.28 -5.28
C LEU A 64 11.81 4.73 -4.08
N THR A 65 10.78 5.42 -3.61
CA THR A 65 10.02 4.94 -2.46
C THR A 65 9.15 3.73 -2.82
N ASN A 66 8.59 3.68 -4.03
CA ASN A 66 7.85 2.52 -4.49
C ASN A 66 8.78 1.34 -4.83
N LEU A 67 9.99 1.57 -5.36
CA LEU A 67 11.00 0.52 -5.46
C LEU A 67 11.37 -0.04 -4.09
N GLY A 68 11.55 0.82 -3.09
CA GLY A 68 11.76 0.39 -1.70
C GLY A 68 10.60 -0.48 -1.18
N ALA A 69 9.36 -0.07 -1.41
CA ALA A 69 8.17 -0.85 -1.06
C ALA A 69 8.13 -2.20 -1.81
N ALA A 70 8.45 -2.23 -3.10
CA ALA A 70 8.52 -3.45 -3.90
C ALA A 70 9.58 -4.43 -3.34
N VAL A 71 10.75 -3.94 -2.95
CA VAL A 71 11.79 -4.75 -2.30
C VAL A 71 11.28 -5.34 -0.99
N VAL A 72 10.60 -4.54 -0.14
CA VAL A 72 9.99 -5.02 1.09
C VAL A 72 8.95 -6.10 0.80
N ASN A 73 8.03 -5.87 -0.14
CA ASN A 73 7.00 -6.84 -0.51
C ASN A 73 7.59 -8.15 -1.05
N ALA A 74 8.56 -8.07 -1.97
CA ALA A 74 9.30 -9.22 -2.49
C ALA A 74 9.99 -9.99 -1.36
N SER A 75 10.61 -9.28 -0.41
CA SER A 75 11.30 -9.88 0.73
C SER A 75 10.39 -10.77 1.59
N VAL A 76 9.11 -10.41 1.72
CA VAL A 76 8.08 -11.19 2.43
C VAL A 76 7.69 -12.40 1.61
N ILE A 77 7.40 -12.21 0.32
CA ILE A 77 7.02 -13.28 -0.61
C ILE A 77 8.07 -14.40 -0.63
N LEU A 78 9.35 -14.03 -0.74
CA LEU A 78 10.47 -14.99 -0.73
C LEU A 78 10.56 -15.74 0.60
N ALA A 79 10.36 -15.05 1.73
CA ALA A 79 10.37 -15.68 3.05
C ALA A 79 9.22 -16.70 3.24
N ILE A 80 8.08 -16.47 2.59
CA ILE A 80 6.93 -17.39 2.61
C ILE A 80 7.16 -18.59 1.70
N LEU A 81 7.59 -18.35 0.45
CA LEU A 81 7.70 -19.39 -0.57
C LEU A 81 8.89 -20.33 -0.36
N LYS A 82 9.94 -19.88 0.33
CA LYS A 82 11.20 -20.62 0.62
C LYS A 82 12.00 -21.09 -0.61
N ASN A 83 11.40 -21.17 -1.79
CA ASN A 83 12.05 -21.51 -3.05
C ASN A 83 12.53 -20.23 -3.76
N ASN A 84 13.70 -19.74 -3.34
CA ASN A 84 14.15 -18.39 -3.69
C ASN A 84 14.37 -18.19 -5.20
N VAL A 85 14.95 -19.16 -5.92
CA VAL A 85 15.27 -18.98 -7.35
C VAL A 85 14.00 -18.86 -8.20
N LYS A 86 13.08 -19.84 -8.10
CA LYS A 86 11.82 -19.82 -8.86
C LYS A 86 10.97 -18.60 -8.51
N SER A 87 10.92 -18.25 -7.23
CA SER A 87 10.14 -17.11 -6.75
C SER A 87 10.72 -15.78 -7.23
N ILE A 88 12.04 -15.62 -7.23
CA ILE A 88 12.70 -14.43 -7.80
C ILE A 88 12.38 -14.33 -9.29
N SER A 89 12.53 -15.41 -10.06
CA SER A 89 12.23 -15.38 -11.50
C SER A 89 10.78 -14.99 -11.77
N LEU A 90 9.82 -15.53 -11.03
CA LEU A 90 8.40 -15.18 -11.18
C LEU A 90 8.12 -13.72 -10.81
N LEU A 91 8.73 -13.20 -9.74
CA LEU A 91 8.58 -11.80 -9.35
C LEU A 91 9.20 -10.85 -10.38
N THR A 92 10.35 -11.21 -10.95
CA THR A 92 11.01 -10.44 -12.01
C THR A 92 10.16 -10.41 -13.27
N ILE A 93 9.63 -11.56 -13.71
CA ILE A 93 8.72 -11.62 -14.86
C ILE A 93 7.47 -10.78 -14.59
N TYR A 94 6.87 -10.90 -13.40
CA TYR A 94 5.69 -10.13 -13.05
C TYR A 94 5.96 -8.62 -13.05
N ALA A 95 7.07 -8.19 -12.46
CA ALA A 95 7.50 -6.80 -12.46
C ALA A 95 7.76 -6.27 -13.87
N ALA A 96 8.47 -7.04 -14.70
CA ALA A 96 8.77 -6.66 -16.07
C ALA A 96 7.50 -6.54 -16.92
N THR A 97 6.56 -7.46 -16.77
CA THR A 97 5.26 -7.40 -17.46
C THR A 97 4.47 -6.17 -17.07
N LEU A 98 4.37 -5.86 -15.76
CA LEU A 98 3.67 -4.67 -15.29
C LEU A 98 4.37 -3.38 -15.75
N ALA A 99 5.69 -3.30 -15.64
CA ALA A 99 6.44 -2.15 -16.08
C ALA A 99 6.27 -1.90 -17.59
N THR A 100 6.38 -2.97 -18.39
CA THR A 100 6.15 -2.93 -19.85
C THR A 100 4.74 -2.44 -20.17
N LEU A 101 3.73 -2.97 -19.48
CA LEU A 101 2.34 -2.56 -19.66
C LEU A 101 2.15 -1.07 -19.37
N ILE A 102 2.70 -0.58 -18.26
CA ILE A 102 2.58 0.83 -17.87
C ILE A 102 3.31 1.75 -18.86
N LEU A 103 4.46 1.35 -19.40
CA LEU A 103 5.23 2.17 -20.34
C LEU A 103 4.69 2.20 -21.77
N ILE A 104 3.94 1.17 -22.19
CA ILE A 104 3.44 1.06 -23.57
C ILE A 104 1.99 1.57 -23.69
N LEU A 105 1.18 1.45 -22.64
CA LEU A 105 -0.22 1.86 -22.69
C LEU A 105 -0.37 3.38 -22.76
N PRO A 106 -1.46 3.89 -23.38
CA PRO A 106 -1.78 5.30 -23.34
C PRO A 106 -1.95 5.81 -21.91
N SER A 107 -1.53 7.05 -21.66
CA SER A 107 -1.54 7.67 -20.31
C SER A 107 -2.92 7.64 -19.63
N ALA A 108 -4.02 7.77 -20.39
CA ALA A 108 -5.38 7.66 -19.87
C ALA A 108 -5.69 6.25 -19.32
N VAL A 109 -5.22 5.20 -20.01
CA VAL A 109 -5.40 3.81 -19.57
C VAL A 109 -4.56 3.55 -18.34
N VAL A 110 -3.28 3.97 -18.35
CA VAL A 110 -2.37 3.87 -17.20
C VAL A 110 -2.96 4.55 -15.96
N SER A 111 -3.45 5.78 -16.11
CA SER A 111 -4.08 6.55 -15.03
C SER A 111 -5.29 5.83 -14.45
N THR A 112 -6.15 5.28 -15.32
CA THR A 112 -7.33 4.52 -14.91
C THR A 112 -6.95 3.26 -14.13
N LEU A 113 -5.94 2.52 -14.61
CA LEU A 113 -5.44 1.32 -13.94
C LEU A 113 -4.84 1.65 -12.56
N LEU A 114 -4.03 2.70 -12.47
CA LEU A 114 -3.40 3.12 -11.22
C LEU A 114 -4.43 3.58 -10.19
N ILE A 115 -5.47 4.31 -10.61
CA ILE A 115 -6.60 4.67 -9.74
C ILE A 115 -7.34 3.40 -9.28
N ALA A 116 -7.63 2.46 -10.19
CA ALA A 116 -8.30 1.21 -9.85
C ALA A 116 -7.51 0.39 -8.81
N LEU A 117 -6.18 0.38 -8.91
CA LEU A 117 -5.31 -0.30 -7.94
C LEU A 117 -5.42 0.26 -6.51
N VAL A 118 -5.79 1.55 -6.34
CA VAL A 118 -6.03 2.12 -5.01
C VAL A 118 -7.16 1.40 -4.28
N PHE A 119 -8.17 0.93 -5.02
CA PHE A 119 -9.30 0.17 -4.47
C PHE A 119 -8.93 -1.24 -4.01
N ALA A 120 -7.69 -1.71 -4.19
CA ALA A 120 -7.22 -2.96 -3.60
C ALA A 120 -7.35 -3.00 -2.07
N GLN A 121 -7.49 -1.84 -1.42
CA GLN A 121 -7.72 -1.71 0.02
C GLN A 121 -9.22 -1.82 0.43
N SER A 122 -10.14 -1.73 -0.52
CA SER A 122 -11.60 -1.77 -0.29
C SER A 122 -12.10 -3.04 0.43
N PRO A 123 -11.55 -4.25 0.20
CA PRO A 123 -11.94 -5.43 0.96
C PRO A 123 -11.80 -5.25 2.49
N GLN A 124 -10.87 -4.41 2.95
CA GLN A 124 -10.71 -4.13 4.38
C GLN A 124 -11.87 -3.32 4.95
N VAL A 125 -12.45 -2.38 4.19
CA VAL A 125 -13.66 -1.64 4.59
C VAL A 125 -14.80 -2.60 4.86
N VAL A 126 -15.05 -3.52 3.93
CA VAL A 126 -16.09 -4.55 4.04
C VAL A 126 -15.83 -5.42 5.26
N LYS A 127 -14.59 -5.84 5.48
CA LYS A 127 -14.24 -6.69 6.62
C LYS A 127 -14.45 -5.98 7.97
N SER A 128 -14.05 -4.72 8.08
CA SER A 128 -14.25 -3.91 9.29
C SER A 128 -15.74 -3.74 9.60
N PHE A 129 -16.56 -3.48 8.58
CA PHE A 129 -18.03 -3.42 8.76
C PHE A 129 -18.62 -4.75 9.23
N GLN A 130 -18.25 -5.87 8.59
CA GLN A 130 -18.71 -7.21 8.97
C GLN A 130 -18.34 -7.57 10.42
N ASN A 131 -17.15 -7.18 10.88
CA ASN A 131 -16.73 -7.43 12.26
C ASN A 131 -17.61 -6.68 13.27
N ILE A 132 -17.97 -5.42 12.99
CA ILE A 132 -18.88 -4.64 13.85
C ILE A 132 -20.27 -5.27 13.89
N ALA A 133 -20.80 -5.64 12.73
CA ALA A 133 -22.12 -6.25 12.61
C ALA A 133 -22.20 -7.58 13.39
N ALA A 134 -21.13 -8.38 13.33
CA ALA A 134 -21.04 -9.66 14.03
C ALA A 134 -20.57 -9.55 15.50
N GLY A 135 -20.35 -8.33 16.04
CA GLY A 135 -19.83 -8.14 17.40
C GLY A 135 -18.41 -8.71 17.61
N LYS A 136 -17.67 -8.97 16.53
CA LYS A 136 -16.34 -9.59 16.59
C LYS A 136 -15.26 -8.56 16.92
N ASP A 137 -14.23 -9.01 17.62
CA ASP A 137 -13.01 -8.23 17.77
C ASP A 137 -12.31 -8.01 16.42
N SER A 138 -11.62 -6.88 16.34
CA SER A 138 -10.83 -6.52 15.16
C SER A 138 -9.39 -6.31 15.54
N ALA A 139 -8.49 -6.99 14.83
CA ALA A 139 -7.04 -6.85 14.98
C ALA A 139 -6.47 -5.62 14.23
N VAL A 140 -7.33 -4.80 13.62
CA VAL A 140 -6.90 -3.64 12.85
C VAL A 140 -6.38 -2.55 13.79
N SER A 141 -5.13 -2.15 13.57
CA SER A 141 -4.47 -1.10 14.35
C SER A 141 -4.87 0.29 13.83
N VAL A 142 -5.73 0.97 14.59
CA VAL A 142 -6.12 2.37 14.32
C VAL A 142 -4.89 3.28 14.29
N THR A 143 -3.93 3.10 15.19
CA THR A 143 -2.68 3.87 15.22
C THR A 143 -1.89 3.69 13.93
N ALA A 144 -1.77 2.45 13.44
CA ALA A 144 -1.01 2.20 12.23
C ALA A 144 -1.71 2.73 10.97
N LEU A 145 -3.04 2.61 10.90
CA LEU A 145 -3.84 3.26 9.86
C LEU A 145 -3.73 4.79 9.92
N SER A 146 -3.59 5.37 11.11
CA SER A 146 -3.41 6.81 11.27
C SER A 146 -2.06 7.27 10.71
N VAL A 147 -0.98 6.51 10.95
CA VAL A 147 0.34 6.74 10.33
C VAL A 147 0.27 6.60 8.80
N SER A 148 -0.42 5.56 8.31
CA SER A 148 -0.65 5.38 6.87
C SER A 148 -1.45 6.55 6.26
N SER A 149 -2.49 7.02 6.95
CA SER A 149 -3.29 8.17 6.53
C SER A 149 -2.47 9.46 6.51
N PHE A 150 -1.56 9.65 7.45
CA PHE A 150 -0.64 10.77 7.45
C PHE A 150 0.35 10.70 6.28
N SER A 151 0.89 9.52 5.97
CA SER A 151 1.70 9.30 4.76
C SER A 151 0.93 9.65 3.47
N ILE A 152 -0.32 9.20 3.34
CA ILE A 152 -1.17 9.54 2.19
C ILE A 152 -1.47 11.03 2.12
N PHE A 153 -1.70 11.68 3.26
CA PHE A 153 -1.88 13.14 3.31
C PHE A 153 -0.64 13.89 2.82
N LEU A 154 0.57 13.42 3.17
CA LEU A 154 1.81 13.99 2.61
C LEU A 154 1.93 13.74 1.10
N TRP A 155 1.51 12.57 0.60
CA TRP A 155 1.42 12.32 -0.85
C TRP A 155 0.43 13.24 -1.56
N PHE A 156 -0.66 13.62 -0.88
CA PHE A 156 -1.60 14.61 -1.41
C PHE A 156 -0.96 15.99 -1.50
N ILE A 157 -0.26 16.44 -0.44
CA ILE A 157 0.52 17.70 -0.47
C ILE A 157 1.55 17.67 -1.60
N TYR A 158 2.32 16.58 -1.70
CA TYR A 158 3.26 16.35 -2.79
C TYR A 158 2.59 16.55 -4.16
N ALA A 159 1.40 15.98 -4.37
CA ALA A 159 0.70 16.04 -5.65
C ALA A 159 0.25 17.45 -6.02
N PHE A 160 -0.09 18.31 -5.04
CA PHE A 160 -0.31 19.74 -5.31
C PHE A 160 0.96 20.45 -5.69
N MET A 161 2.07 20.19 -4.99
CA MET A 161 3.35 20.83 -5.26
C MET A 161 3.96 20.40 -6.62
N ALA A 162 3.75 19.15 -7.02
CA ALA A 162 4.22 18.58 -8.28
C ALA A 162 3.23 18.75 -9.44
N GLU A 163 2.08 19.39 -9.19
CA GLU A 163 0.94 19.52 -10.12
C GLU A 163 0.45 18.20 -10.75
N ASP A 164 0.61 17.09 -10.04
CA ASP A 164 0.26 15.75 -10.51
C ASP A 164 -1.21 15.40 -10.21
N SER A 165 -2.07 15.48 -11.23
CA SER A 165 -3.49 15.16 -11.11
C SER A 165 -3.78 13.70 -10.77
N LEU A 166 -2.96 12.76 -11.25
CA LEU A 166 -3.17 11.33 -11.00
C LEU A 166 -2.94 11.01 -9.52
N ILE A 167 -1.86 11.53 -8.95
CA ILE A 167 -1.55 11.35 -7.53
C ILE A 167 -2.56 12.10 -6.66
N LYS A 168 -3.04 13.30 -7.05
CA LYS A 168 -4.12 14.01 -6.31
C LYS A 168 -5.36 13.14 -6.17
N VAL A 169 -5.85 12.56 -7.27
CA VAL A 169 -7.04 11.70 -7.27
C VAL A 169 -6.77 10.43 -6.47
N SER A 170 -5.66 9.76 -6.74
CA SER A 170 -5.30 8.49 -6.08
C SER A 170 -5.14 8.65 -4.56
N ALA A 171 -4.46 9.71 -4.11
CA ALA A 171 -4.29 10.00 -2.70
C ALA A 171 -5.63 10.37 -2.02
N SER A 172 -6.52 11.09 -2.70
CA SER A 172 -7.87 11.39 -2.18
C SER A 172 -8.69 10.12 -1.96
N VAL A 173 -8.68 9.21 -2.94
CA VAL A 173 -9.35 7.91 -2.83
C VAL A 173 -8.75 7.08 -1.70
N ALA A 174 -7.42 6.99 -1.64
CA ALA A 174 -6.71 6.22 -0.62
C ALA A 174 -6.99 6.76 0.79
N PHE A 175 -6.97 8.08 0.96
CA PHE A 175 -7.26 8.74 2.22
C PHE A 175 -8.71 8.48 2.67
N SER A 176 -9.66 8.56 1.74
CA SER A 176 -11.07 8.30 2.02
C SER A 176 -11.30 6.86 2.48
N ILE A 177 -10.68 5.88 1.81
CA ILE A 177 -10.75 4.47 2.21
C ILE A 177 -10.19 4.29 3.62
N ASN A 178 -9.01 4.84 3.91
CA ASN A 178 -8.39 4.73 5.23
C ASN A 178 -9.21 5.41 6.34
N ALA A 179 -9.76 6.59 6.07
CA ALA A 179 -10.62 7.31 7.01
C ALA A 179 -11.87 6.50 7.37
N VAL A 180 -12.50 5.87 6.38
CA VAL A 180 -13.65 4.97 6.60
C VAL A 180 -13.25 3.77 7.47
N ILE A 181 -12.11 3.12 7.19
CA ILE A 181 -11.65 1.99 8.00
C ILE A 181 -11.40 2.44 9.44
N ILE A 182 -10.70 3.56 9.65
CA ILE A 182 -10.44 4.11 10.99
C ILE A 182 -11.74 4.37 11.74
N ALA A 183 -12.72 5.03 11.09
CA ALA A 183 -14.01 5.33 11.69
C ALA A 183 -14.75 4.05 12.12
N LEU A 184 -14.83 3.06 11.22
CA LEU A 184 -15.45 1.76 11.51
C LEU A 184 -14.77 1.08 12.71
N GLU A 185 -13.45 1.05 12.76
CA GLU A 185 -12.72 0.42 13.86
C GLU A 185 -12.92 1.12 15.20
N ILE A 186 -13.00 2.46 15.22
CA ILE A 186 -13.33 3.23 16.44
C ILE A 186 -14.75 2.93 16.90
N ILE A 187 -15.73 2.93 15.97
CA ILE A 187 -17.14 2.60 16.28
C ILE A 187 -17.24 1.18 16.84
N GLY A 188 -16.60 0.21 16.20
CA GLY A 188 -16.59 -1.18 16.65
C GLY A 188 -16.01 -1.35 18.05
N LYS A 189 -14.89 -0.67 18.35
CA LYS A 189 -14.28 -0.70 19.69
C LYS A 189 -15.21 -0.15 20.76
N ARG A 190 -15.88 0.98 20.48
CA ARG A 190 -16.84 1.58 21.42
C ARG A 190 -18.05 0.68 21.67
N LYS A 191 -18.63 0.12 20.61
CA LYS A 191 -19.79 -0.78 20.72
C LYS A 191 -19.48 -1.98 21.62
N ARG A 192 -18.35 -2.65 21.40
CA ARG A 192 -17.95 -3.80 22.22
C ARG A 192 -17.69 -3.43 23.67
N ALA A 193 -17.09 -2.27 23.94
CA ALA A 193 -16.87 -1.81 25.31
C ALA A 193 -18.18 -1.60 26.09
N LEU A 194 -19.23 -1.13 25.41
CA LEU A 194 -20.58 -0.99 26.00
C LEU A 194 -21.26 -2.35 26.24
N ASP A 195 -21.07 -3.32 25.36
CA ASP A 195 -21.64 -4.66 25.51
C ASP A 195 -20.97 -5.48 26.64
N THR A 196 -19.78 -5.06 27.10
CA THR A 196 -19.02 -5.70 28.19
C THR A 196 -19.09 -4.98 29.54
N ALA A 197 -19.72 -3.81 29.61
CA ALA A 197 -19.86 -2.98 30.81
C ALA A 197 -21.17 -3.27 31.55
#